data_AF-A0A1T4ZMF5-F1
#
_entry.id   AF-A0A1T4ZMF5-F1
#
_cell.length_a   1.000
_cell.length_b   1.000
_cell.length_c   1.000
_cell.angle_alpha   90.00
_cell.angle_beta   90.00
_cell.angle_gamma   90.00
#
_symmetry.space_group_name_H-M   'P 1'
#
loop_
_entity.id
_entity.type
_entity.pdbx_description
1 polymer ?
#
loop_
_entity_poly.entity_id
_entity_poly.type
_entity_poly.pdbx_seq_one_letter_code
_entity_poly.pdbx_strand_id
1 'polypeptide(L)'
;MINLLCSRAKIVFVYHEAGKKYRKAQQIVGELEKKLPEFDEIESEQNREIKLQKLKKLLDKVRTKMFNFSQQMRYLQEDRNTIDTNAENYREALTKIKSLCIDGDNLDFLQKFLDLAENKYQRQIEIDLNYLIASQNLFEQSISTVRGMVEIEQVELDTEQEQNEKTRDRQLENIIFFVGTAIGGGQIFSAAYPLIKDTPIQWQPNFYLPLHPFFATLIYSVLFGLGFGLLTLLIVWAARKIFPK
;
A
#
# COMPACT_ATOMS: atom_id res chain seq x y z
N MET A 1 35.90 -6.92 43.72
CA MET A 1 36.46 -5.74 43.02
C MET A 1 36.28 -5.82 41.49
N ILE A 2 36.66 -6.91 40.81
CA ILE A 2 36.52 -7.05 39.34
C ILE A 2 35.08 -6.82 38.85
N ASN A 3 34.09 -7.50 39.42
CA ASN A 3 32.68 -7.35 39.01
C ASN A 3 32.19 -5.90 39.10
N LEU A 4 32.58 -5.19 40.17
CA LEU A 4 32.20 -3.78 40.36
C LEU A 4 32.75 -2.88 39.24
N LEU A 5 34.03 -3.05 38.88
CA LEU A 5 34.67 -2.26 37.82
C LEU A 5 34.11 -2.61 36.43
N CYS A 6 33.84 -3.89 36.16
CA CYS A 6 33.21 -4.33 34.93
C CYS A 6 31.80 -3.76 34.77
N SER A 7 30.96 -3.81 35.82
CA SER A 7 29.63 -3.22 35.81
C SER A 7 29.69 -1.71 35.57
N ARG A 8 30.60 -1.00 36.23
CA ARG A 8 30.83 0.44 36.01
C ARG A 8 31.17 0.76 34.57
N ALA A 9 32.13 0.05 33.98
CA ALA A 9 32.56 0.27 32.61
C ALA A 9 31.41 0.03 31.62
N LYS A 10 30.64 -1.04 31.83
CA LYS A 10 29.48 -1.38 31.00
C LYS A 10 28.38 -0.32 31.09
N ILE A 11 28.06 0.16 32.29
CA ILE A 11 27.08 1.25 32.49
C ILE A 11 27.49 2.49 31.69
N VAL A 12 28.73 2.95 31.84
CA VAL A 12 29.22 4.17 31.18
C VAL A 12 29.21 4.02 29.66
N PHE A 13 29.67 2.88 29.16
CA PHE A 13 29.67 2.59 27.72
C PHE A 13 28.25 2.59 27.15
N VAL A 14 27.34 1.84 27.77
CA VAL A 14 25.95 1.72 27.30
C VAL A 14 25.23 3.06 27.37
N TYR A 15 25.45 3.85 28.43
CA TYR A 15 24.86 5.19 28.53
C TYR A 15 25.33 6.12 27.41
N HIS A 16 26.60 6.04 27.02
CA HIS A 16 27.11 6.82 25.89
C HIS A 16 26.50 6.37 24.55
N GLU A 17 26.36 5.06 24.35
CA GLU A 17 25.73 4.49 23.15
C GLU A 17 24.25 4.84 23.08
N ALA A 18 23.52 4.81 24.19
CA ALA A 18 22.13 5.24 24.30
C ALA A 18 21.94 6.67 23.77
N GLY A 19 22.83 7.59 24.16
CA GLY A 19 22.80 8.97 23.65
C GLY A 19 23.02 9.07 22.13
N LYS A 20 23.81 8.18 21.53
CA LYS A 20 23.95 8.12 20.06
C LYS A 20 22.67 7.62 19.40
N LYS A 21 22.05 6.57 19.96
CA LYS A 21 20.80 6.00 19.45
C LYS A 21 19.65 7.00 19.53
N TYR A 22 19.55 7.74 20.64
CA TYR A 22 18.58 8.84 20.77
C TYR A 22 18.76 9.91 19.70
N ARG A 23 19.99 10.39 19.47
CA ARG A 23 20.27 11.35 18.39
C ARG A 23 19.88 10.82 17.02
N LYS A 24 20.14 9.54 16.74
CA LYS A 24 19.73 8.90 15.48
C LYS A 24 18.21 8.82 15.36
N ALA A 25 17.49 8.50 16.44
CA ALA A 25 16.04 8.52 16.44
C ALA A 25 15.49 9.92 16.15
N GLN A 26 16.03 10.96 16.80
CA GLN A 26 15.68 12.37 16.56
C GLN A 26 15.95 12.82 15.12
N GLN A 27 17.02 12.35 14.49
CA GLN A 27 17.26 12.60 13.07
C GLN A 27 16.14 12.01 12.20
N ILE A 28 15.69 10.78 12.49
CA ILE A 28 14.58 10.15 11.78
C ILE A 28 13.27 10.92 12.01
N VAL A 29 13.01 11.38 13.23
CA VAL A 29 11.86 12.25 13.56
C VAL A 29 11.88 13.49 12.68
N GLY A 30 12.99 14.24 12.65
CA GLY A 30 13.09 15.45 11.83
C GLY A 30 12.98 15.18 10.32
N GLU A 31 13.39 14.00 9.84
CA GLU A 31 13.16 13.59 8.46
C GLU A 31 11.68 13.27 8.16
N LEU A 32 10.96 12.69 9.12
CA LEU A 32 9.54 12.38 9.02
C LEU A 32 8.68 13.65 9.12
N GLU A 33 9.01 14.58 10.02
CA GLU A 33 8.31 15.86 10.16
C GLU A 33 8.38 16.69 8.86
N LYS A 34 9.53 16.65 8.17
CA LYS A 34 9.68 17.29 6.85
C LYS A 34 8.80 16.69 5.76
N LYS A 35 8.19 15.53 5.99
CA LYS A 35 7.21 14.90 5.09
C LYS A 35 5.78 15.28 5.40
N LEU A 36 5.50 15.86 6.57
CA LEU A 36 4.15 16.29 6.92
C LEU A 36 3.60 17.35 5.96
N PRO A 37 4.36 18.34 5.46
CA PRO A 37 3.85 19.29 4.47
C PRO A 37 3.49 18.66 3.11
N GLU A 38 4.06 17.50 2.77
CA GLU A 38 3.68 16.78 1.54
C GLU A 38 2.20 16.34 1.59
N PHE A 39 1.58 16.26 2.78
CA PHE A 39 0.17 15.93 2.91
C PHE A 39 -0.74 17.00 2.33
N ASP A 40 -0.56 18.26 2.73
CA ASP A 40 -1.39 19.38 2.27
C ASP A 40 -1.30 19.52 0.73
N GLU A 41 -0.10 19.32 0.18
CA GLU A 41 0.13 19.32 -1.27
C GLU A 41 -0.62 18.19 -1.98
N ILE A 42 -0.62 16.98 -1.41
CA ILE A 42 -1.32 15.83 -1.98
C ILE A 42 -2.83 15.98 -1.87
N GLU A 43 -3.33 16.55 -0.76
CA GLU A 43 -4.76 16.80 -0.59
C GLU A 43 -5.31 17.77 -1.63
N SER A 44 -4.51 18.76 -2.04
CA SER A 44 -4.86 19.72 -3.08
C SER A 44 -4.88 19.15 -4.52
N GLU A 45 -4.35 17.94 -4.73
CA GLU A 45 -4.31 17.28 -6.04
C GLU A 45 -5.72 16.95 -6.54
N GLN A 46 -6.07 17.47 -7.71
CA GLN A 46 -7.40 17.29 -8.31
C GLN A 46 -7.53 15.97 -9.05
N ASN A 47 -6.43 15.44 -9.60
CA ASN A 47 -6.46 14.16 -10.30
C ASN A 47 -6.36 13.01 -9.28
N ARG A 48 -7.46 12.28 -9.10
CA ARG A 48 -7.57 11.14 -8.17
C ARG A 48 -6.51 10.06 -8.38
N GLU A 49 -6.21 9.70 -9.62
CA GLU A 49 -5.18 8.68 -9.91
C GLU A 49 -3.79 9.16 -9.48
N ILE A 50 -3.44 10.41 -9.80
CA ILE A 50 -2.17 11.02 -9.39
C ILE A 50 -2.11 11.15 -7.86
N LYS A 51 -3.21 11.58 -7.22
CA LYS A 51 -3.33 11.69 -5.77
C LYS A 51 -3.11 10.35 -5.09
N LEU A 52 -3.78 9.30 -5.56
CA LEU A 52 -3.62 7.93 -5.05
C LEU A 52 -2.17 7.44 -5.18
N GLN A 53 -1.53 7.67 -6.33
CA GLN A 53 -0.11 7.32 -6.53
C GLN A 53 0.81 8.08 -5.58
N LYS A 54 0.59 9.38 -5.37
CA LYS A 54 1.36 10.20 -4.43
C LYS A 54 1.18 9.72 -2.99
N LEU A 55 -0.06 9.44 -2.55
CA LEU A 55 -0.36 8.90 -1.21
C LEU A 55 0.34 7.56 -0.98
N LYS A 56 0.27 6.62 -1.93
CA LYS A 56 0.96 5.31 -1.84
C LYS A 56 2.48 5.49 -1.72
N LYS A 57 3.06 6.39 -2.49
CA LYS A 57 4.51 6.69 -2.45
C LYS A 57 4.92 7.34 -1.12
N LEU A 58 4.09 8.23 -0.58
CA LEU A 58 4.32 8.82 0.75
C LEU A 58 4.26 7.75 1.84
N LEU A 59 3.25 6.88 1.80
CA LEU A 59 3.06 5.80 2.75
C LEU A 59 4.27 4.85 2.79
N ASP A 60 4.80 4.47 1.63
CA ASP A 60 5.96 3.58 1.51
C ASP A 60 7.23 4.19 2.13
N LYS A 61 7.49 5.48 1.83
CA LYS A 61 8.62 6.22 2.41
C LYS A 61 8.52 6.33 3.93
N VAL A 62 7.35 6.71 4.43
CA VAL A 62 7.10 6.92 5.87
C VAL A 62 7.21 5.59 6.61
N ARG A 63 6.66 4.49 6.07
CA ARG A 63 6.72 3.16 6.69
C ARG A 63 8.16 2.67 6.90
N THR A 64 9.01 2.83 5.89
CA THR A 64 10.42 2.42 5.96
C THR A 64 11.17 3.20 7.06
N LYS A 65 10.93 4.51 7.15
CA LYS A 65 11.52 5.35 8.20
C LYS A 65 10.97 5.00 9.59
N MET A 66 9.67 4.74 9.71
CA MET A 66 9.04 4.35 10.97
C MET A 66 9.54 3.00 11.49
N PHE A 67 9.88 2.06 10.61
CA PHE A 67 10.54 0.82 11.02
C PHE A 67 11.89 1.08 11.67
N ASN A 68 12.74 1.89 11.01
CA ASN A 68 14.06 2.26 11.54
C ASN A 68 13.96 3.05 12.85
N PHE A 69 12.97 3.93 12.96
CA PHE A 69 12.65 4.70 14.16
C PHE A 69 12.29 3.78 15.33
N SER A 70 11.32 2.87 15.13
CA SER A 70 10.89 1.89 16.13
C SER A 70 12.05 1.00 16.59
N GLN A 71 12.95 0.64 15.67
CA GLN A 71 14.17 -0.10 15.99
C GLN A 71 15.11 0.70 16.93
N GLN A 72 15.29 2.01 16.72
CA GLN A 72 16.10 2.82 17.62
C GLN A 72 15.49 2.92 19.02
N MET A 73 14.17 3.09 19.12
CA MET A 73 13.46 3.10 20.40
C MET A 73 13.63 1.79 21.16
N ARG A 74 13.49 0.65 20.48
CA ARG A 74 13.71 -0.67 21.09
C ARG A 74 15.12 -0.81 21.63
N TYR A 75 16.14 -0.43 20.86
CA TYR A 75 17.53 -0.47 21.33
C TYR A 75 17.78 0.46 22.51
N LEU A 76 17.13 1.61 22.56
CA LEU A 76 17.23 2.54 23.68
C LEU A 76 16.61 1.95 24.97
N GLN A 77 15.50 1.21 24.84
CA GLN A 77 14.92 0.44 25.94
C GLN A 77 15.85 -0.70 26.40
N GLU A 78 16.48 -1.41 25.47
CA GLU A 78 17.47 -2.46 25.78
C GLU A 78 18.69 -1.89 26.51
N ASP A 79 19.19 -0.71 26.11
CA ASP A 79 20.27 0.00 26.78
C ASP A 79 19.88 0.38 28.22
N ARG A 80 18.65 0.89 28.42
CA ARG A 80 18.12 1.20 29.76
C ARG A 80 18.12 -0.03 30.66
N ASN A 81 17.59 -1.14 30.17
CA ASN A 81 17.54 -2.41 30.91
C ASN A 81 18.96 -2.93 31.21
N THR A 82 19.89 -2.74 30.28
CA THR A 82 21.30 -3.12 30.47
C THR A 82 21.95 -2.28 31.57
N ILE A 83 21.70 -0.97 31.63
CA ILE A 83 22.18 -0.12 32.72
C ILE A 83 21.58 -0.57 34.05
N ASP A 84 20.28 -0.89 34.08
CA ASP A 84 19.59 -1.36 35.28
C ASP A 84 20.18 -2.65 35.85
N THR A 85 20.31 -3.67 35.01
CA THR A 85 20.93 -4.95 35.40
C THR A 85 22.37 -4.73 35.90
N ASN A 86 23.14 -3.84 35.28
CA ASN A 86 24.52 -3.60 35.71
C ASN A 86 24.61 -2.71 36.95
N ALA A 87 23.64 -1.83 37.20
CA ALA A 87 23.54 -1.07 38.44
C ALA A 87 23.24 -2.01 39.61
N GLU A 88 22.37 -3.00 39.42
CA GLU A 88 22.11 -4.05 40.41
C GLU A 88 23.37 -4.88 40.72
N ASN A 89 24.06 -5.38 39.69
CA ASN A 89 25.33 -6.08 39.86
C ASN A 89 26.40 -5.22 40.58
N TYR A 90 26.43 -3.92 40.27
CA TYR A 90 27.31 -2.97 40.93
C TYR A 90 26.96 -2.82 42.42
N ARG A 91 25.66 -2.67 42.73
CA ARG A 91 25.12 -2.55 44.10
C ARG A 91 25.44 -3.76 44.95
N GLU A 92 25.26 -4.96 44.41
CA GLU A 92 25.62 -6.20 45.11
C GLU A 92 27.12 -6.27 45.41
N ALA A 93 27.95 -5.94 44.41
CA ALA A 93 29.40 -5.94 44.58
C ALA A 93 29.84 -4.88 45.60
N LEU A 94 29.24 -3.69 45.58
CA LEU A 94 29.51 -2.63 46.55
C LEU A 94 29.10 -3.03 47.96
N THR A 95 27.95 -3.70 48.12
CA THR A 95 27.47 -4.19 49.41
C THR A 95 28.46 -5.18 50.02
N LYS A 96 28.98 -6.12 49.23
CA LYS A 96 30.01 -7.08 49.67
C LYS A 96 31.33 -6.41 50.06
N ILE A 97 31.69 -5.30 49.41
CA ILE A 97 32.90 -4.54 49.79
C ILE A 97 32.64 -3.78 51.10
N LYS A 98 31.48 -3.11 51.23
CA LYS A 98 31.10 -2.40 52.46
C LYS A 98 31.08 -3.31 53.68
N SER A 99 30.67 -4.58 53.55
CA SER A 99 30.72 -5.54 54.67
C SER A 99 32.12 -5.94 55.12
N LEU A 100 33.16 -5.59 54.34
CA LEU A 100 34.56 -5.86 54.66
C LEU A 100 35.32 -4.59 55.06
N CYS A 101 34.64 -3.44 55.11
CA CYS A 101 35.28 -2.17 55.47
C CYS A 101 35.65 -2.11 56.94
N ILE A 102 36.76 -1.43 57.21
CA ILE A 102 37.22 -1.07 58.55
C ILE A 102 37.07 0.44 58.78
N ASP A 103 37.16 0.86 60.05
CA ASP A 103 37.08 2.27 60.42
C ASP A 103 38.13 3.10 59.66
N GLY A 104 37.66 4.14 58.96
CA GLY A 104 38.49 5.02 58.13
C GLY A 104 38.42 4.75 56.62
N ASP A 105 37.85 3.62 56.19
CA ASP A 105 37.60 3.37 54.76
C ASP A 105 36.55 4.34 54.20
N ASN A 106 36.84 4.95 53.05
CA ASN A 106 35.90 5.81 52.34
C ASN A 106 35.51 5.22 50.98
N LEU A 107 34.25 4.81 50.86
CA LEU A 107 33.65 4.28 49.62
C LEU A 107 32.61 5.21 48.99
N ASP A 108 32.54 6.47 49.42
CA ASP A 108 31.52 7.42 48.97
C ASP A 108 31.52 7.59 47.45
N PHE A 109 32.69 7.57 46.82
CA PHE A 109 32.79 7.71 45.37
C PHE A 109 32.14 6.55 44.62
N LEU A 110 32.13 5.34 45.20
CA LEU A 110 31.45 4.17 44.63
C LEU A 110 29.94 4.30 44.78
N GLN A 111 29.48 4.76 45.95
CA GLN A 111 28.05 5.03 46.18
C GLN A 111 27.54 6.13 45.24
N LYS A 112 28.27 7.25 45.13
CA LYS A 112 27.93 8.36 44.22
C LYS A 112 27.81 7.90 42.77
N PHE A 113 28.63 6.96 42.33
CA PHE A 113 28.51 6.39 40.99
C PHE A 113 27.24 5.53 40.85
N LEU A 114 26.91 4.71 41.85
CA LEU A 114 25.67 3.93 41.84
C LEU A 114 24.45 4.85 41.77
N ASP A 115 24.42 5.89 42.61
CA ASP A 115 23.33 6.88 42.62
C ASP A 115 23.22 7.60 41.27
N LEU A 116 24.35 7.88 40.62
CA LEU A 116 24.38 8.47 39.28
C LEU A 116 23.78 7.53 38.23
N ALA A 117 24.12 6.24 38.28
CA ALA A 117 23.62 5.25 37.33
C ALA A 117 22.11 5.05 37.48
N GLU A 118 21.63 4.85 38.70
CA GLU A 118 20.22 4.61 39.01
C GLU A 118 19.35 5.84 38.79
N ASN A 119 19.77 7.01 39.31
CA ASN A 119 18.89 8.18 39.36
C ASN A 119 19.04 9.09 38.15
N LYS A 120 20.22 9.12 37.50
CA LYS A 120 20.47 10.04 36.38
C LYS A 120 20.47 9.33 35.05
N TYR A 121 21.28 8.29 34.88
CA TYR A 121 21.44 7.65 33.57
C TYR A 121 20.17 6.95 33.11
N GLN A 122 19.55 6.14 33.97
CA GLN A 122 18.27 5.50 33.64
C GLN A 122 17.17 6.52 33.39
N ARG A 123 17.09 7.56 34.24
CA ARG A 123 16.06 8.59 34.13
C ARG A 123 16.18 9.40 32.84
N GLN A 124 17.40 9.73 32.42
CA GLN A 124 17.61 10.44 31.17
C GLN A 124 17.13 9.60 29.98
N ILE A 125 17.47 8.31 29.94
CA ILE A 125 17.03 7.42 28.85
C ILE A 125 15.50 7.26 28.84
N GLU A 126 14.86 7.20 30.01
CA GLU A 126 13.40 7.16 30.12
C GLU A 126 12.75 8.45 29.59
N ILE A 127 13.31 9.62 29.93
CA ILE A 127 12.85 10.92 29.40
C ILE A 127 12.99 10.94 27.88
N ASP A 128 14.15 10.52 27.36
CA ASP A 128 14.42 10.43 25.93
C ASP A 128 13.40 9.53 25.23
N LEU A 129 13.11 8.34 25.79
CA LEU A 129 12.07 7.43 25.29
C LEU A 129 10.68 8.07 25.28
N ASN A 130 10.31 8.80 26.33
CA ASN A 130 8.99 9.45 26.42
C ASN A 130 8.80 10.49 25.31
N TYR A 131 9.84 11.26 24.97
CA TYR A 131 9.80 12.16 23.82
C TYR A 131 9.63 11.40 22.51
N LEU A 132 10.35 10.28 22.32
CA LEU A 132 10.21 9.47 21.11
C LEU A 132 8.83 8.81 21.00
N ILE A 133 8.22 8.39 22.11
CA ILE A 133 6.84 7.83 22.14
C ILE A 133 5.83 8.87 21.66
N ALA A 134 5.96 10.13 22.09
CA ALA A 134 5.10 11.20 21.61
C ALA A 134 5.20 11.36 20.08
N SER A 135 6.42 11.35 19.53
CA SER A 135 6.64 11.38 18.08
C SER A 135 6.09 10.14 17.38
N GLN A 136 6.24 8.95 17.97
CA GLN A 136 5.71 7.69 17.45
C GLN A 136 4.20 7.78 17.25
N ASN A 137 3.48 8.21 18.28
CA ASN A 137 2.02 8.33 18.26
C ASN A 137 1.56 9.28 17.15
N LEU A 138 2.24 10.42 16.97
CA LEU A 138 1.93 11.36 15.90
C LEU A 138 2.08 10.70 14.52
N PHE A 139 3.20 10.04 14.25
CA PHE A 139 3.43 9.45 12.95
C PHE A 139 2.54 8.23 12.67
N GLU A 140 2.20 7.44 13.68
CA GLU A 140 1.22 6.35 13.55
C GLU A 140 -0.17 6.89 13.19
N GLN A 141 -0.60 7.99 13.80
CA GLN A 141 -1.83 8.68 13.41
C GLN A 141 -1.76 9.19 11.98
N SER A 142 -0.67 9.87 11.59
CA SER A 142 -0.49 10.33 10.20
C SER A 142 -0.51 9.19 9.19
N ILE A 143 0.16 8.07 9.48
CA ILE A 143 0.13 6.86 8.63
C ILE A 143 -1.31 6.33 8.49
N SER A 144 -2.05 6.26 9.60
CA SER A 144 -3.44 5.80 9.58
C SER A 144 -4.31 6.70 8.71
N THR A 145 -4.12 8.03 8.81
CA THR A 145 -4.80 9.00 7.95
C THR A 145 -4.45 8.81 6.48
N VAL A 146 -3.18 8.66 6.11
CA VAL A 146 -2.78 8.37 4.72
C VAL A 146 -3.44 7.08 4.23
N ARG A 147 -3.43 6.03 5.06
CA ARG A 147 -4.04 4.75 4.68
C ARG A 147 -5.54 4.89 4.44
N GLY A 148 -6.25 5.62 5.31
CA GLY A 148 -7.66 5.94 5.11
C GLY A 148 -7.91 6.72 3.81
N MET A 149 -7.08 7.72 3.49
CA MET A 149 -7.16 8.45 2.23
C MET A 149 -6.91 7.54 1.02
N VAL A 150 -5.92 6.65 1.09
CA VAL A 150 -5.65 5.66 0.03
C VAL A 150 -6.86 4.76 -0.19
N GLU A 151 -7.47 4.26 0.89
CA GLU A 151 -8.65 3.40 0.81
C GLU A 151 -9.85 4.14 0.19
N ILE A 152 -10.10 5.39 0.58
CA ILE A 152 -11.16 6.23 0.00
C ILE A 152 -10.92 6.44 -1.50
N GLU A 153 -9.74 6.91 -1.90
CA GLU A 153 -9.43 7.20 -3.31
C GLU A 153 -9.48 5.93 -4.18
N GLN A 154 -9.11 4.77 -3.64
CA GLN A 154 -9.26 3.48 -4.34
C GLN A 154 -10.73 3.12 -4.57
N VAL A 155 -11.56 3.20 -3.52
CA VAL A 155 -12.99 2.88 -3.63
C VAL A 155 -13.69 3.82 -4.62
N GLU A 156 -13.35 5.11 -4.60
CA GLU A 156 -13.91 6.09 -5.52
C GLU A 156 -13.51 5.82 -6.98
N LEU A 157 -12.22 5.54 -7.24
CA LEU A 157 -11.75 5.20 -8.58
C LEU A 157 -12.37 3.91 -9.12
N ASP A 158 -12.46 2.86 -8.29
CA ASP A 158 -13.09 1.59 -8.67
C ASP A 158 -14.58 1.80 -9.01
N THR A 159 -15.27 2.66 -8.24
CA THR A 159 -16.68 3.02 -8.49
C THR A 159 -16.84 3.80 -9.81
N GLU A 160 -15.97 4.78 -10.08
CA GLU A 160 -15.98 5.53 -11.33
C GLU A 160 -15.73 4.62 -12.54
N GLN A 161 -14.76 3.72 -12.44
CA GLN A 161 -14.47 2.74 -13.47
C GLN A 161 -15.67 1.85 -13.74
N GLU A 162 -16.30 1.29 -12.70
CA GLU A 162 -17.48 0.45 -12.85
C GLU A 162 -18.65 1.21 -13.51
N GLN A 163 -18.87 2.49 -13.16
CA GLN A 163 -19.89 3.32 -13.80
C GLN A 163 -19.59 3.58 -15.28
N ASN A 164 -18.32 3.84 -15.60
CA ASN A 164 -17.88 4.03 -16.98
C ASN A 164 -18.03 2.74 -17.80
N GLU A 165 -17.73 1.59 -17.22
CA GLU A 165 -17.95 0.28 -17.83
C GLU A 165 -19.43 0.01 -18.06
N LYS A 166 -20.29 0.20 -17.06
CA LYS A 166 -21.76 0.09 -17.22
C LYS A 166 -22.29 1.03 -18.30
N THR A 167 -21.74 2.24 -18.40
CA THR A 167 -22.13 3.20 -19.43
C THR A 167 -21.69 2.75 -20.81
N ARG A 168 -20.45 2.25 -20.95
CA ARG A 168 -19.92 1.68 -22.19
C ARG A 168 -20.67 0.43 -22.61
N ASP A 169 -21.01 -0.45 -21.67
CA ASP A 169 -21.74 -1.68 -21.93
C ASP A 169 -23.16 -1.37 -22.39
N ARG A 170 -23.87 -0.41 -21.76
CA ARG A 170 -25.16 0.09 -22.26
C ARG A 170 -25.05 0.71 -23.65
N GLN A 171 -23.99 1.46 -23.93
CA GLN A 171 -23.76 2.02 -25.26
C GLN A 171 -23.53 0.90 -26.29
N LEU A 172 -22.72 -0.10 -25.95
CA LEU A 172 -22.44 -1.26 -26.80
C LEU A 172 -23.68 -2.12 -27.01
N GLU A 173 -24.47 -2.40 -25.96
CA GLU A 173 -25.76 -3.08 -26.04
C GLU A 173 -26.73 -2.34 -26.96
N ASN A 174 -26.84 -1.02 -26.82
CA ASN A 174 -27.67 -0.19 -27.69
C ASN A 174 -27.22 -0.28 -29.17
N ILE A 175 -25.91 -0.26 -29.42
CA ILE A 175 -25.35 -0.42 -30.78
C ILE A 175 -25.64 -1.82 -31.33
N ILE A 176 -25.41 -2.88 -30.55
CA ILE A 176 -25.65 -4.28 -30.96
C ILE A 176 -27.14 -4.53 -31.21
N PHE A 177 -28.03 -4.09 -30.31
CA PHE A 177 -29.48 -4.19 -30.49
C PHE A 177 -29.95 -3.48 -31.76
N PHE A 178 -29.40 -2.30 -32.04
CA PHE A 178 -29.72 -1.54 -33.25
C PHE A 178 -29.22 -2.21 -34.53
N VAL A 179 -27.98 -2.70 -34.57
CA VAL A 179 -27.45 -3.42 -35.74
C VAL A 179 -28.20 -4.74 -35.97
N GLY A 180 -28.54 -5.47 -34.90
CA GLY A 180 -29.31 -6.70 -34.97
C GLY A 180 -30.74 -6.49 -35.47
N THR A 181 -31.41 -5.41 -35.07
CA THR A 181 -32.76 -5.07 -35.56
C THR A 181 -32.73 -4.53 -37.00
N ALA A 182 -31.76 -3.70 -37.38
CA ALA A 182 -31.67 -3.16 -38.74
C ALA A 182 -31.40 -4.23 -39.82
N ILE A 183 -30.69 -5.31 -39.48
CA ILE A 183 -30.44 -6.44 -40.39
C ILE A 183 -31.62 -7.43 -40.39
N GLY A 184 -32.43 -7.48 -39.33
CA GLY A 184 -33.56 -8.41 -39.18
C GLY A 184 -34.97 -7.84 -39.44
N GLY A 185 -35.17 -6.52 -39.39
CA GLY A 185 -36.48 -5.88 -39.51
C GLY A 185 -36.36 -4.38 -39.86
N GLY A 186 -36.86 -3.99 -41.03
CA GLY A 186 -36.63 -2.68 -41.62
C GLY A 186 -37.09 -1.46 -40.79
N GLN A 187 -36.23 -0.43 -40.82
CA GLN A 187 -36.45 1.01 -40.60
C GLN A 187 -36.64 1.54 -39.16
N ILE A 188 -35.71 2.41 -38.71
CA ILE A 188 -35.90 3.79 -38.17
C ILE A 188 -34.51 4.36 -37.78
N PHE A 189 -34.14 5.54 -38.29
CA PHE A 189 -32.90 6.26 -37.95
C PHE A 189 -33.22 7.56 -37.19
N SER A 190 -32.89 7.65 -35.90
CA SER A 190 -32.93 8.95 -35.19
C SER A 190 -31.90 9.14 -34.07
N ALA A 191 -31.31 8.07 -33.49
CA ALA A 191 -30.39 8.20 -32.34
C ALA A 191 -28.89 8.33 -32.71
N ALA A 192 -28.48 7.97 -33.93
CA ALA A 192 -27.07 8.02 -34.37
C ALA A 192 -26.60 9.39 -34.92
N TYR A 193 -27.52 10.36 -35.03
CA TYR A 193 -27.24 11.65 -35.66
C TYR A 193 -26.12 12.48 -34.98
N PRO A 194 -25.93 12.43 -33.64
CA PRO A 194 -24.79 13.10 -33.00
C PRO A 194 -23.45 12.39 -33.23
N LEU A 195 -23.44 11.06 -33.42
CA LEU A 195 -22.21 10.25 -33.53
C LEU A 195 -21.61 10.24 -34.94
N ILE A 196 -22.41 10.48 -35.97
CA ILE A 196 -21.98 10.48 -37.39
C ILE A 196 -21.47 11.86 -37.83
N LYS A 197 -21.74 12.92 -37.05
CA LYS A 197 -21.48 14.32 -37.44
C LYS A 197 -19.99 14.70 -37.41
N ASP A 198 -19.19 14.05 -36.58
CA ASP A 198 -17.81 14.51 -36.32
C ASP A 198 -16.71 13.76 -37.07
N THR A 199 -17.03 12.69 -37.80
CA THR A 199 -16.13 12.10 -38.80
C THR A 199 -16.93 11.62 -40.01
N PRO A 200 -16.91 12.32 -41.16
CA PRO A 200 -17.50 11.76 -42.37
C PRO A 200 -16.71 10.50 -42.72
N ILE A 201 -17.33 9.34 -42.56
CA ILE A 201 -16.77 8.07 -43.05
C ILE A 201 -16.71 8.20 -44.57
N GLN A 202 -15.53 8.53 -45.10
CA GLN A 202 -15.28 8.46 -46.53
C GLN A 202 -15.25 6.99 -46.92
N TRP A 203 -16.41 6.44 -47.25
CA TRP A 203 -16.55 5.09 -47.76
C TRP A 203 -15.90 5.03 -49.15
N GLN A 204 -14.64 4.59 -49.19
CA GLN A 204 -13.97 4.18 -50.42
C GLN A 204 -13.87 2.65 -50.39
N PRO A 205 -14.89 1.92 -50.90
CA PRO A 205 -14.82 0.47 -50.94
C PRO A 205 -13.72 0.03 -51.90
N ASN A 206 -12.65 -0.53 -51.35
CA ASN A 206 -11.62 -1.18 -52.12
C ASN A 206 -12.02 -2.65 -52.31
N PHE A 207 -12.68 -2.95 -53.43
CA PHE A 207 -13.21 -4.29 -53.76
C PHE A 207 -12.14 -5.36 -54.03
N TYR A 208 -10.86 -5.01 -53.86
CA TYR A 208 -9.71 -5.90 -54.07
C TYR A 208 -9.10 -6.45 -52.77
N LEU A 209 -9.68 -6.17 -51.59
CA LEU A 209 -9.19 -6.77 -50.34
C LEU A 209 -9.69 -8.23 -50.19
N PRO A 210 -8.80 -9.21 -49.97
CA PRO A 210 -9.21 -10.59 -49.75
C PRO A 210 -10.09 -10.69 -48.49
N LEU A 211 -11.24 -11.36 -48.65
CA LEU A 211 -12.23 -11.56 -47.59
C LEU A 211 -11.57 -12.22 -46.37
N HIS A 212 -11.65 -11.58 -45.19
CA HIS A 212 -11.03 -12.09 -43.97
C HIS A 212 -11.56 -13.49 -43.62
N PRO A 213 -10.71 -14.46 -43.22
CA PRO A 213 -11.08 -15.88 -43.08
C PRO A 213 -12.30 -16.14 -42.20
N PHE A 214 -12.50 -15.31 -41.17
CA PHE A 214 -13.65 -15.37 -40.26
C PHE A 214 -15.01 -15.11 -40.95
N PHE A 215 -15.07 -14.18 -41.90
CA PHE A 215 -16.33 -13.89 -42.62
C PHE A 215 -16.58 -14.92 -43.73
N ALA A 216 -15.53 -15.47 -44.32
CA ALA A 216 -15.64 -16.56 -45.27
C ALA A 216 -16.29 -17.80 -44.62
N THR A 217 -15.83 -18.19 -43.43
CA THR A 217 -16.41 -19.35 -42.71
C THR A 217 -17.85 -19.12 -42.31
N LEU A 218 -18.23 -17.90 -41.95
CA LEU A 218 -19.62 -17.55 -41.61
C LEU A 218 -20.54 -17.69 -42.82
N ILE A 219 -20.12 -17.20 -43.99
CA ILE A 219 -20.89 -17.30 -45.24
C ILE A 219 -21.01 -18.76 -45.69
N TYR A 220 -19.92 -19.54 -45.62
CA TYR A 220 -19.96 -20.96 -45.94
C TYR A 220 -20.89 -21.73 -44.99
N SER A 221 -20.88 -21.43 -43.69
CA SER A 221 -21.78 -22.07 -42.72
C SER A 221 -23.26 -21.85 -43.07
N VAL A 222 -23.63 -20.61 -43.43
CA VAL A 222 -25.00 -20.27 -43.84
C VAL A 222 -25.39 -20.97 -45.15
N LEU A 223 -24.49 -21.01 -46.13
CA LEU A 223 -24.72 -21.70 -47.42
C LEU A 223 -24.86 -23.23 -47.23
N PHE A 224 -24.04 -23.84 -46.39
CA PHE A 224 -24.14 -25.27 -46.07
C PHE A 224 -25.43 -25.58 -45.30
N GLY A 225 -25.82 -24.72 -44.35
CA GLY A 225 -27.07 -24.87 -43.60
C GLY A 225 -28.30 -24.80 -44.49
N LEU A 226 -28.37 -23.82 -45.39
CA LEU A 226 -29.46 -23.70 -46.37
C LEU A 226 -29.46 -24.86 -47.37
N GLY A 227 -28.29 -25.31 -47.81
CA GLY A 227 -28.13 -26.47 -48.70
C GLY A 227 -28.67 -27.77 -48.08
N PHE A 228 -28.28 -28.07 -46.84
CA PHE A 228 -28.80 -29.24 -46.11
C PHE A 228 -30.30 -29.12 -45.81
N GLY A 229 -30.78 -27.92 -45.46
CA GLY A 229 -32.20 -27.67 -45.26
C GLY A 229 -33.05 -27.95 -46.51
N LEU A 230 -32.59 -27.51 -47.68
CA LEU A 230 -33.28 -27.77 -48.95
C LEU A 230 -33.18 -29.26 -49.36
N LEU A 231 -32.04 -29.91 -49.13
CA LEU A 231 -31.85 -31.34 -49.40
C LEU A 231 -32.79 -32.22 -48.54
N THR A 232 -32.89 -31.92 -47.25
CA THR A 232 -33.80 -32.66 -46.35
C THR A 232 -35.26 -32.46 -46.73
N LEU A 233 -35.67 -31.24 -47.10
CA LEU A 233 -37.02 -30.97 -47.61
C LEU A 233 -37.30 -31.71 -48.93
N LEU A 234 -36.33 -31.79 -49.85
CA LEU A 234 -36.45 -32.55 -51.09
C LEU A 234 -36.55 -34.06 -50.84
N ILE A 235 -35.78 -34.61 -49.91
CA ILE A 235 -35.85 -36.03 -49.52
C ILE A 235 -37.20 -36.35 -48.89
N VAL A 236 -37.70 -35.49 -47.98
CA VAL A 236 -39.03 -35.66 -47.36
C VAL A 236 -40.13 -35.56 -48.41
N TRP A 237 -40.02 -34.62 -49.35
CA TRP A 237 -40.99 -34.47 -50.45
C TRP A 237 -40.98 -35.68 -51.39
N ALA A 238 -39.80 -36.21 -51.75
CA ALA A 238 -39.66 -37.40 -52.57
C ALA A 238 -40.17 -38.67 -51.86
N ALA A 239 -39.88 -38.82 -50.57
CA ALA A 239 -40.37 -39.95 -49.75
C ALA A 239 -41.90 -39.95 -49.65
N ARG A 240 -42.53 -38.78 -49.49
CA ARG A 240 -44.00 -38.63 -49.49
C ARG A 240 -44.65 -38.97 -50.84
N LYS A 241 -43.92 -38.82 -51.95
CA LYS A 241 -44.42 -39.13 -53.29
C LYS A 241 -44.31 -40.63 -53.64
N ILE A 242 -43.32 -41.33 -53.08
CA ILE A 242 -43.05 -42.75 -53.38
C ILE A 242 -43.84 -43.70 -52.45
N PHE A 243 -44.14 -43.27 -51.22
CA PHE A 243 -44.99 -44.02 -50.27
C PHE A 243 -46.26 -43.24 -49.92
N PRO A 244 -47.24 -43.14 -50.84
CA PRO A 244 -48.55 -42.63 -50.48
C PRO A 244 -49.23 -43.66 -49.56
N LYS A 245 -49.57 -43.26 -48.34
CA LYS A 245 -50.56 -43.97 -47.51
C LYS A 245 -51.95 -43.75 -48.08
#